data_AF-A0AAU5FFF1-F1
#
_entry.id   AF-A0AAU5FFF1-F1
#
_cell.length_a   1.000
_cell.length_b   1.000
_cell.length_c   1.000
_cell.angle_alpha   90.00
_cell.angle_beta   90.00
_cell.angle_gamma   90.00
#
_symmetry.space_group_name_H-M   'P 1'
#
loop_
_entity.id
_entity.type
_entity.pdbx_description
1 polymer ?
#
loop_
_entity_poly.entity_id
_entity_poly.type
_entity_poly.pdbx_seq_one_letter_code
_entity_poly.pdbx_strand_id
1 'polypeptide(L)'
;MGITSAWAISAHRDSVVGELAPRVLPLIAAERDVPYARERWQRWQRAPLPSHRTWYGADAETAAAVDSFCELTAPGEHIQQLYGGAGPEDDFWIVDDVWEPDESPDRMFLSVQSKDFALRAFFHAIGPVRAARIPGWCGNFLLTSAQVCATLPEVERALTFTAEERAAADDQNWLDESTDENVLDGPLRQWRQAAEAGLGLFGANLQIY
;
A
#
# COMPACT_ATOMS: atom_id res chain seq x y z
N MET A 1 -11.84 17.36 -13.03
CA MET A 1 -10.56 16.75 -12.62
C MET A 1 -10.92 15.42 -11.98
N GLY A 2 -10.32 14.32 -12.44
CA GLY A 2 -10.62 12.98 -11.93
C GLY A 2 -9.79 12.71 -10.67
N ILE A 3 -10.32 11.91 -9.74
CA ILE A 3 -9.54 11.41 -8.61
C ILE A 3 -8.52 10.42 -9.18
N THR A 4 -7.24 10.64 -8.89
CA THR A 4 -6.16 9.70 -9.16
C THR A 4 -5.68 9.16 -7.82
N SER A 5 -5.31 7.89 -7.73
CA SER A 5 -4.60 7.35 -6.58
C SER A 5 -3.23 6.84 -6.99
N ALA A 6 -2.29 6.81 -6.05
CA ALA A 6 -0.98 6.24 -6.25
C ALA A 6 -0.62 5.36 -5.05
N TRP A 7 -0.12 4.16 -5.34
CA TRP A 7 0.61 3.38 -4.35
C TRP A 7 2.04 3.22 -4.84
N ALA A 8 2.98 3.71 -4.03
CA ALA A 8 4.39 3.71 -4.35
C ALA A 8 5.20 3.03 -3.25
N ILE A 9 6.25 2.31 -3.65
CA ILE A 9 7.25 1.72 -2.75
C ILE A 9 8.63 2.09 -3.31
N SER A 10 9.44 2.77 -2.51
CA SER A 10 10.75 3.29 -2.92
C SER A 10 11.85 2.78 -1.98
N ALA A 11 13.05 2.52 -2.51
CA ALA A 11 14.19 2.05 -1.73
C ALA A 11 15.14 3.19 -1.36
N HIS A 12 15.55 3.22 -0.08
CA HIS A 12 16.31 4.33 0.48
C HIS A 12 17.47 3.85 1.34
N ARG A 13 18.51 4.67 1.48
CA ARG A 13 19.56 4.40 2.48
C ARG A 13 18.99 4.58 3.88
N ASP A 14 19.57 3.88 4.86
CA ASP A 14 19.14 4.00 6.27
C ASP A 14 19.27 5.43 6.83
N SER A 15 20.17 6.25 6.29
CA SER A 15 20.25 7.67 6.66
C SER A 15 18.98 8.43 6.28
N VAL A 16 18.48 8.23 5.05
CA VAL A 16 17.22 8.84 4.58
C VAL A 16 16.04 8.28 5.36
N VAL A 17 15.99 6.96 5.58
CA VAL A 17 14.96 6.35 6.43
C VAL A 17 14.97 6.95 7.84
N GLY A 18 16.15 7.19 8.41
CA GLY A 18 16.32 7.84 9.71
C GLY A 18 15.82 9.29 9.74
N GLU A 19 16.00 10.03 8.65
CA GLU A 19 15.48 11.40 8.49
C GLU A 19 13.95 11.44 8.33
N LEU A 20 13.38 10.45 7.64
CA LEU A 20 11.93 10.32 7.44
C LEU A 20 11.20 9.81 8.69
N ALA A 21 11.84 8.96 9.49
CA ALA A 21 11.19 8.25 10.58
C ALA A 21 10.45 9.14 11.60
N PRO A 22 11.02 10.27 12.08
CA PRO A 22 10.32 11.16 13.01
C PRO A 22 9.04 11.78 12.44
N ARG A 23 8.96 11.95 11.11
CA ARG A 23 7.79 12.53 10.43
C ARG A 23 6.77 11.47 10.07
N VAL A 24 7.22 10.35 9.50
CA VAL A 24 6.33 9.36 8.87
C VAL A 24 5.77 8.35 9.87
N LEU A 25 6.58 7.84 10.81
CA LEU A 25 6.13 6.79 11.73
C LEU A 25 4.96 7.20 12.62
N PRO A 26 4.90 8.43 13.18
CA PRO A 26 3.74 8.88 13.95
C PRO A 26 2.45 8.92 13.12
N LEU A 27 2.54 9.28 11.85
CA LEU A 27 1.37 9.37 10.96
C LEU A 27 0.86 7.98 10.59
N ILE A 28 1.75 7.02 10.29
CA ILE A 28 1.37 5.61 10.08
C ILE A 28 0.69 5.05 11.35
N ALA A 29 1.21 5.39 12.53
CA ALA A 29 0.60 5.00 13.78
C ALA A 29 -0.79 5.64 13.97
N ALA A 30 -0.94 6.92 13.63
CA ALA A 30 -2.21 7.64 13.68
C ALA A 30 -3.27 6.99 12.78
N GLU A 31 -2.92 6.59 11.55
CA GLU A 31 -3.83 5.87 10.64
C GLU A 31 -4.34 4.56 11.24
N ARG A 32 -3.46 3.81 11.90
CA ARG A 32 -3.81 2.56 12.56
C ARG A 32 -4.72 2.76 13.77
N ASP A 33 -4.59 3.90 14.43
CA ASP A 33 -5.31 4.24 15.65
C ASP A 33 -6.58 5.09 15.40
N VAL A 34 -6.91 5.36 14.13
CA VAL A 34 -8.21 5.92 13.70
C VAL A 34 -9.35 5.08 14.29
N PRO A 35 -10.41 5.71 14.84
CA PRO A 35 -11.54 4.99 15.39
C PRO A 35 -12.08 3.90 14.45
N TYR A 36 -12.29 2.72 15.02
CA TYR A 36 -12.80 1.53 14.33
C TYR A 36 -11.89 0.95 13.24
N ALA A 37 -10.72 1.51 12.91
CA ALA A 37 -9.85 0.98 11.85
C ALA A 37 -9.43 -0.48 12.12
N ARG A 38 -9.04 -0.79 13.36
CA ARG A 38 -8.73 -2.17 13.80
C ARG A 38 -9.94 -3.08 13.77
N GLU A 39 -11.12 -2.57 14.08
CA GLU A 39 -12.36 -3.34 14.05
C GLU A 39 -12.77 -3.67 12.61
N ARG A 40 -12.67 -2.70 11.69
CA ARG A 40 -12.85 -2.90 10.24
C ARG A 40 -11.88 -3.96 9.72
N TRP A 41 -10.60 -3.86 10.08
CA TRP A 41 -9.59 -4.85 9.74
C TRP A 41 -9.97 -6.25 10.23
N GLN A 42 -10.31 -6.41 11.51
CA GLN A 42 -10.71 -7.70 12.07
C GLN A 42 -12.01 -8.24 11.45
N ARG A 43 -12.96 -7.37 11.11
CA ARG A 43 -14.19 -7.76 10.41
C ARG A 43 -13.86 -8.33 9.04
N TRP A 44 -13.02 -7.64 8.26
CA TRP A 44 -12.55 -8.12 6.96
C TRP A 44 -11.77 -9.43 7.07
N GLN A 45 -10.94 -9.62 8.11
CA GLN A 45 -10.27 -10.90 8.35
C GLN A 45 -11.24 -12.05 8.63
N ARG A 46 -12.33 -11.80 9.37
CA ARG A 46 -13.33 -12.82 9.73
C ARG A 46 -14.27 -13.13 8.57
N ALA A 47 -14.59 -12.12 7.76
CA ALA A 47 -15.49 -12.22 6.62
C ALA A 47 -14.87 -11.47 5.43
N PRO A 48 -13.96 -12.12 4.67
CA PRO A 48 -13.42 -11.55 3.44
C PRO A 48 -14.55 -11.23 2.46
N LEU A 49 -14.37 -10.18 1.66
CA LEU A 49 -15.38 -9.78 0.68
C LEU A 49 -15.55 -10.84 -0.42
N PRO A 50 -16.77 -10.99 -0.98
CA PRO A 50 -16.96 -11.77 -2.19
C PRO A 50 -16.32 -11.06 -3.38
N SER A 51 -16.29 -11.73 -4.53
CA SER A 51 -15.73 -11.17 -5.76
C SER A 51 -16.29 -9.79 -6.08
N HIS A 52 -15.41 -8.87 -6.50
CA HIS A 52 -15.75 -7.48 -6.82
C HIS A 52 -16.88 -7.35 -7.85
N ARG A 53 -17.04 -8.35 -8.74
CA ARG A 53 -18.10 -8.43 -9.75
C ARG A 53 -19.50 -8.51 -9.16
N THR A 54 -19.62 -8.87 -7.88
CA THR A 54 -20.90 -9.02 -7.16
C THR A 54 -21.25 -7.81 -6.31
N TRP A 55 -20.35 -6.81 -6.19
CA TRP A 55 -20.57 -5.67 -5.31
C TRP A 55 -21.68 -4.75 -5.81
N TYR A 56 -21.83 -4.61 -7.13
CA TYR A 56 -22.90 -3.81 -7.71
C TYR A 56 -24.25 -4.53 -7.57
N GLY A 57 -25.21 -3.89 -6.90
CA GLY A 57 -26.52 -4.48 -6.63
C GLY A 57 -26.51 -5.49 -5.48
N ALA A 58 -25.46 -5.51 -4.68
CA ALA A 58 -25.37 -6.36 -3.50
C ALA A 58 -26.44 -5.99 -2.45
N ASP A 59 -26.71 -6.93 -1.53
CA ASP A 59 -27.56 -6.64 -0.39
C ASP A 59 -26.94 -5.60 0.56
N ALA A 60 -27.74 -5.09 1.50
CA ALA A 60 -27.32 -4.03 2.41
C ALA A 60 -26.13 -4.44 3.30
N GLU A 61 -26.02 -5.72 3.66
CA GLU A 61 -24.92 -6.23 4.49
C GLU A 61 -23.61 -6.25 3.70
N THR A 62 -23.64 -6.76 2.48
CA THR A 62 -22.48 -6.80 1.58
C THR A 62 -22.05 -5.39 1.20
N ALA A 63 -22.99 -4.49 0.89
CA ALA A 63 -22.69 -3.10 0.61
C ALA A 63 -21.97 -2.42 1.78
N ALA A 64 -22.46 -2.60 3.01
CA ALA A 64 -21.81 -2.07 4.20
C ALA A 64 -20.41 -2.68 4.46
N ALA A 65 -20.21 -3.95 4.14
CA ALA A 65 -18.91 -4.59 4.22
C ALA A 65 -17.91 -4.03 3.18
N VAL A 66 -18.38 -3.80 1.95
CA VAL A 66 -17.59 -3.16 0.88
C VAL A 66 -17.21 -1.73 1.28
N ASP A 67 -18.16 -0.93 1.78
CA ASP A 67 -17.88 0.44 2.24
C ASP A 67 -16.85 0.43 3.38
N SER A 68 -17.03 -0.46 4.36
CA SER A 68 -16.08 -0.65 5.46
C SER A 68 -14.68 -1.03 4.97
N PHE A 69 -14.55 -1.83 3.91
CA PHE A 69 -13.27 -2.19 3.32
C PHE A 69 -12.66 -1.02 2.52
N CYS A 70 -13.49 -0.28 1.79
CA CYS A 70 -13.09 0.90 1.05
C CYS A 70 -12.54 1.99 1.97
N GLU A 71 -13.18 2.23 3.12
CA GLU A 71 -12.68 3.14 4.17
C GLU A 71 -11.37 2.63 4.79
N LEU A 72 -11.26 1.33 5.07
CA LEU A 72 -10.05 0.74 5.64
C LEU A 72 -8.82 0.89 4.72
N THR A 73 -9.04 0.81 3.40
CA THR A 73 -7.97 0.85 2.38
C THR A 73 -7.81 2.21 1.71
N ALA A 74 -8.57 3.21 2.14
CA ALA A 74 -8.44 4.57 1.63
C ALA A 74 -7.04 5.12 1.96
N PRO A 75 -6.49 6.02 1.12
CA PRO A 75 -5.34 6.84 1.49
C PRO A 75 -5.61 7.55 2.81
N GLY A 76 -4.72 7.37 3.78
CA GLY A 76 -4.88 7.92 5.12
C GLY A 76 -4.74 9.44 5.15
N GLU A 77 -5.58 10.14 5.92
CA GLU A 77 -5.58 11.61 5.98
C GLU A 77 -4.23 12.18 6.44
N HIS A 78 -3.56 11.52 7.39
CA HIS A 78 -2.32 12.01 7.99
C HIS A 78 -1.14 11.88 7.01
N ILE A 79 -1.05 10.77 6.28
CA ILE A 79 0.00 10.59 5.25
C ILE A 79 -0.29 11.48 4.03
N GLN A 80 -1.56 11.68 3.70
CA GLN A 80 -1.97 12.58 2.62
C GLN A 80 -1.54 14.03 2.86
N GLN A 81 -1.49 14.48 4.11
CA GLN A 81 -1.01 15.84 4.46
C GLN A 81 0.47 16.07 4.10
N LEU A 82 1.31 15.02 4.12
CA LEU A 82 2.71 15.10 3.68
C LEU A 82 2.87 15.08 2.15
N TYR A 83 1.89 14.56 1.42
CA TYR A 83 1.93 14.57 -0.04
C TYR A 83 1.78 15.98 -0.61
N GLY A 84 0.87 16.77 -0.04
CA GLY A 84 0.53 18.10 -0.52
C GLY A 84 1.11 19.26 0.30
N GLY A 85 2.11 19.01 1.17
CA GLY A 85 2.79 20.06 1.95
C GLY A 85 1.85 20.93 2.79
N ALA A 86 0.89 20.33 3.48
CA ALA A 86 -0.23 21.06 4.08
C ALA A 86 0.03 21.64 5.49
N GLY A 87 1.25 21.55 6.01
CA GLY A 87 1.62 22.17 7.29
C GLY A 87 2.00 23.65 7.08
N PRO A 88 1.40 24.63 7.77
CA PRO A 88 1.75 26.04 7.62
C PRO A 88 3.20 26.40 8.02
N GLU A 89 3.98 25.44 8.53
CA GLU A 89 5.37 25.60 9.00
C GLU A 89 6.35 24.53 8.46
N ASP A 90 5.92 23.59 7.60
CA ASP A 90 6.77 22.48 7.13
C ASP A 90 6.80 22.43 5.59
N ASP A 91 7.95 22.77 5.00
CA ASP A 91 8.22 22.74 3.55
C ASP A 91 8.51 21.31 3.03
N PHE A 92 8.11 20.26 3.76
CA PHE A 92 8.40 18.88 3.39
C PHE A 92 7.33 18.28 2.48
N TRP A 93 7.75 17.78 1.31
CA TRP A 93 6.90 17.15 0.30
C TRP A 93 7.41 15.76 -0.02
N ILE A 94 6.58 14.73 0.12
CA ILE A 94 6.99 13.35 -0.24
C ILE A 94 7.44 13.27 -1.72
N VAL A 95 6.76 13.99 -2.61
CA VAL A 95 7.13 14.01 -4.03
C VAL A 95 8.52 14.59 -4.21
N ASP A 96 8.73 15.82 -3.73
CA ASP A 96 9.95 16.58 -4.06
C ASP A 96 11.16 16.17 -3.20
N ASP A 97 10.94 15.82 -1.94
CA ASP A 97 12.02 15.51 -1.00
C ASP A 97 12.39 14.02 -0.93
N VAL A 98 11.53 13.13 -1.44
CA VAL A 98 11.74 11.68 -1.34
C VAL A 98 11.76 10.99 -2.70
N TRP A 99 10.89 11.37 -3.63
CA TRP A 99 10.72 10.63 -4.89
C TRP A 99 11.36 11.30 -6.10
N GLU A 100 11.35 12.62 -6.18
CA GLU A 100 12.02 13.37 -7.25
C GLU A 100 13.56 13.24 -7.22
N PRO A 101 14.24 13.15 -6.06
CA PRO A 101 15.70 13.05 -6.02
C PRO A 101 16.25 11.67 -6.44
N ASP A 102 15.41 10.63 -6.55
CA ASP A 102 15.85 9.28 -6.95
C ASP A 102 15.66 9.08 -8.46
N GLU A 103 16.73 9.31 -9.22
CA GLU A 103 16.72 9.25 -10.70
C GLU A 103 16.60 7.82 -11.28
N SER A 104 16.50 6.78 -10.45
CA SER A 104 16.47 5.37 -10.92
C SER A 104 15.05 4.80 -10.82
N PRO A 105 14.31 4.70 -11.94
CA PRO A 105 12.97 4.10 -11.96
C PRO A 105 12.95 2.66 -11.43
N ASP A 106 14.07 1.94 -11.59
CA ASP A 106 14.23 0.57 -11.12
C ASP A 106 14.17 0.44 -9.59
N ARG A 107 14.35 1.53 -8.85
CA ARG A 107 14.30 1.57 -7.38
C ARG A 107 12.93 1.92 -6.82
N MET A 108 11.93 2.04 -7.66
CA MET A 108 10.57 2.31 -7.25
C MET A 108 9.61 1.30 -7.89
N PHE A 109 8.63 0.88 -7.12
CA PHE A 109 7.35 0.41 -7.62
C PHE A 109 6.36 1.56 -7.54
N LEU A 110 5.61 1.81 -8.62
CA LEU A 110 4.59 2.83 -8.69
C LEU A 110 3.40 2.30 -9.49
N SER A 111 2.20 2.36 -8.91
CA SER A 111 0.95 2.10 -9.60
C SER A 111 0.03 3.29 -9.45
N VAL A 112 -0.38 3.88 -10.58
CA VAL A 112 -1.20 5.09 -10.61
C VAL A 112 -2.54 4.76 -11.26
N GLN A 113 -3.63 5.01 -10.53
CA GLN A 113 -4.95 4.56 -10.94
C GLN A 113 -5.91 5.75 -11.05
N SER A 114 -6.55 5.87 -12.22
CA SER A 114 -7.60 6.87 -12.44
C SER A 114 -8.95 6.31 -11.98
N LYS A 115 -9.57 6.95 -10.98
CA LYS A 115 -10.86 6.55 -10.37
C LYS A 115 -10.85 5.18 -9.67
N ASP A 116 -9.67 4.56 -9.55
CA ASP A 116 -9.44 3.29 -8.88
C ASP A 116 -8.34 3.43 -7.83
N PHE A 117 -8.13 2.36 -7.05
CA PHE A 117 -7.18 2.33 -5.93
C PHE A 117 -6.31 1.07 -5.99
N ALA A 118 -5.02 1.25 -6.32
CA ALA A 118 -4.07 0.15 -6.49
C ALA A 118 -3.98 -0.76 -5.26
N LEU A 119 -3.77 -0.14 -4.09
CA LEU A 119 -3.70 -0.87 -2.81
C LEU A 119 -4.99 -1.64 -2.51
N ARG A 120 -6.14 -1.04 -2.81
CA ARG A 120 -7.45 -1.65 -2.52
C ARG A 120 -7.65 -2.91 -3.35
N ALA A 121 -7.38 -2.83 -4.65
CA ALA A 121 -7.44 -3.98 -5.55
C ALA A 121 -6.44 -5.05 -5.12
N PHE A 122 -5.21 -4.65 -4.78
CA PHE A 122 -4.18 -5.54 -4.26
C PHE A 122 -4.63 -6.29 -2.98
N PHE A 123 -5.12 -5.57 -1.96
CA PHE A 123 -5.58 -6.20 -0.71
C PHE A 123 -6.77 -7.12 -0.92
N HIS A 124 -7.70 -6.74 -1.81
CA HIS A 124 -8.81 -7.60 -2.18
C HIS A 124 -8.30 -8.89 -2.86
N ALA A 125 -7.37 -8.77 -3.80
CA ALA A 125 -6.83 -9.89 -4.57
C ALA A 125 -6.06 -10.90 -3.71
N ILE A 126 -5.20 -10.43 -2.80
CA ILE A 126 -4.40 -11.33 -1.95
C ILE A 126 -5.17 -11.82 -0.71
N GLY A 127 -6.24 -11.12 -0.36
CA GLY A 127 -7.06 -11.40 0.82
C GLY A 127 -6.37 -11.10 2.17
N PRO A 128 -7.15 -11.17 3.26
CA PRO A 128 -6.71 -10.72 4.58
C PRO A 128 -5.56 -11.52 5.19
N VAL A 129 -5.45 -12.81 4.86
CA VAL A 129 -4.42 -13.71 5.44
C VAL A 129 -3.03 -13.34 4.91
N ARG A 130 -2.91 -13.06 3.61
CA ARG A 130 -1.64 -12.61 3.00
C ARG A 130 -1.36 -11.15 3.35
N ALA A 131 -2.39 -10.28 3.30
CA ALA A 131 -2.24 -8.88 3.66
C ALA A 131 -1.72 -8.68 5.10
N ALA A 132 -2.13 -9.52 6.06
CA ALA A 132 -1.67 -9.44 7.45
C ALA A 132 -0.17 -9.72 7.67
N ARG A 133 0.52 -10.27 6.66
CA ARG A 133 1.97 -10.55 6.72
C ARG A 133 2.82 -9.39 6.21
N ILE A 134 2.19 -8.42 5.53
CA ILE A 134 2.88 -7.25 5.00
C ILE A 134 3.04 -6.25 6.15
N PRO A 135 4.26 -5.75 6.40
CA PRO A 135 4.50 -4.80 7.48
C PRO A 135 3.84 -3.44 7.21
N GLY A 136 3.60 -2.70 8.29
CA GLY A 136 2.98 -1.37 8.25
C GLY A 136 1.46 -1.42 8.43
N TRP A 137 0.78 -0.45 7.81
CA TRP A 137 -0.67 -0.30 7.86
C TRP A 137 -1.21 0.14 6.51
N CYS A 138 -2.04 -0.70 5.89
CA CYS A 138 -2.71 -0.43 4.63
C CYS A 138 -1.80 0.26 3.60
N GLY A 139 -0.72 -0.41 3.19
CA GLY A 139 0.21 0.08 2.16
C GLY A 139 1.23 1.10 2.64
N ASN A 140 1.08 1.63 3.86
CA ASN A 140 2.01 2.60 4.43
C ASN A 140 2.99 1.93 5.39
N PHE A 141 4.28 2.05 5.11
CA PHE A 141 5.36 1.50 5.95
C PHE A 141 6.65 2.27 5.73
N LEU A 142 7.50 2.30 6.76
CA LEU A 142 8.86 2.80 6.67
C LEU A 142 9.77 1.81 7.39
N LEU A 143 10.73 1.23 6.67
CA LEU A 143 11.59 0.14 7.14
C LEU A 143 13.05 0.48 6.88
N THR A 144 13.92 0.22 7.85
CA THR A 144 15.37 0.21 7.64
C THR A 144 15.80 -1.02 6.83
N SER A 145 17.00 -1.01 6.27
CA SER A 145 17.61 -2.14 5.56
C SER A 145 17.57 -3.44 6.38
N ALA A 146 17.89 -3.34 7.67
CA ALA A 146 17.82 -4.47 8.60
C ALA A 146 16.38 -5.00 8.76
N GLN A 147 15.39 -4.10 8.82
CA GLN A 147 13.98 -4.48 8.90
C GLN A 147 13.46 -5.07 7.58
N VAL A 148 13.93 -4.58 6.43
CA VAL A 148 13.62 -5.16 5.12
C VAL A 148 14.11 -6.61 5.05
N CYS A 149 15.37 -6.86 5.40
CA CYS A 149 15.92 -8.22 5.45
C CYS A 149 15.17 -9.11 6.46
N ALA A 150 14.79 -8.57 7.62
CA ALA A 150 14.06 -9.33 8.65
C ALA A 150 12.62 -9.67 8.24
N THR A 151 11.96 -8.79 7.46
CA THR A 151 10.55 -8.97 7.05
C THR A 151 10.39 -9.70 5.73
N LEU A 152 11.44 -9.73 4.89
CA LEU A 152 11.41 -10.37 3.57
C LEU A 152 10.83 -11.80 3.58
N PRO A 153 11.20 -12.71 4.52
CA PRO A 153 10.65 -14.08 4.51
C PRO A 153 9.12 -14.14 4.70
N GLU A 154 8.53 -13.22 5.48
CA GLU A 154 7.08 -13.15 5.66
C GLU A 154 6.40 -12.57 4.41
N VAL A 155 7.00 -11.53 3.82
CA VAL A 155 6.52 -10.90 2.59
C VAL A 155 6.58 -11.87 1.42
N GLU A 156 7.65 -12.65 1.29
CA GLU A 156 7.76 -13.72 0.28
C GLU A 156 6.68 -14.77 0.46
N ARG A 157 6.39 -15.18 1.70
CA ARG A 157 5.29 -16.11 1.99
C ARG A 157 3.91 -15.49 1.77
N ALA A 158 3.79 -14.17 1.73
CA ALA A 158 2.55 -13.47 1.43
C ALA A 158 2.33 -13.31 -0.08
N LEU A 159 3.39 -13.07 -0.84
CA LEU A 159 3.32 -12.62 -2.24
C LEU A 159 3.91 -13.61 -3.25
N THR A 160 4.41 -14.76 -2.79
CA THR A 160 4.69 -15.89 -3.68
C THR A 160 3.41 -16.71 -3.83
N PHE A 161 2.99 -16.92 -5.07
CA PHE A 161 1.77 -17.64 -5.43
C PHE A 161 2.14 -18.93 -6.16
N THR A 162 1.40 -20.02 -5.91
CA THR A 162 1.32 -21.11 -6.89
C THR A 162 0.57 -20.63 -8.15
N ALA A 163 0.61 -21.41 -9.24
CA ALA A 163 -0.11 -21.06 -10.46
C ALA A 163 -1.63 -20.89 -10.22
N GLU A 164 -2.23 -21.73 -9.37
CA GLU A 164 -3.64 -21.67 -9.02
C GLU A 164 -3.96 -20.44 -8.17
N GLU A 165 -3.13 -20.16 -7.17
CA GLU A 165 -3.29 -18.98 -6.32
C GLU A 165 -3.11 -17.69 -7.11
N ARG A 166 -2.18 -17.68 -8.08
CA ARG A 166 -1.95 -16.55 -8.98
C ARG A 166 -3.18 -16.31 -9.85
N ALA A 167 -3.72 -17.34 -10.49
CA ALA A 167 -4.92 -17.22 -11.30
C ALA A 167 -6.12 -16.71 -10.47
N ALA A 168 -6.25 -17.15 -9.22
CA ALA A 168 -7.29 -16.65 -8.32
C ALA A 168 -7.09 -15.17 -7.94
N ALA A 169 -5.85 -14.76 -7.63
CA ALA A 169 -5.52 -13.38 -7.32
C ALA A 169 -5.73 -12.46 -8.53
N ASP A 170 -5.29 -12.88 -9.72
CA ASP A 170 -5.52 -12.16 -10.98
C ASP A 170 -7.03 -12.01 -11.26
N ASP A 171 -7.85 -13.04 -10.99
CA ASP A 171 -9.31 -12.95 -11.17
C ASP A 171 -9.98 -11.95 -10.21
N GLN A 172 -9.38 -11.75 -9.03
CA GLN A 172 -9.88 -10.80 -8.03
C GLN A 172 -9.30 -9.38 -8.18
N ASN A 173 -8.17 -9.24 -8.87
CA ASN A 173 -7.59 -7.95 -9.22
C ASN A 173 -8.41 -7.32 -10.37
N TRP A 174 -9.03 -6.18 -10.11
CA TRP A 174 -9.86 -5.49 -11.10
C TRP A 174 -9.12 -4.39 -11.87
N LEU A 175 -7.82 -4.20 -11.60
CA LEU A 175 -7.02 -3.20 -12.32
C LEU A 175 -6.71 -3.67 -13.73
N ASP A 176 -6.82 -2.75 -14.69
CA ASP A 176 -6.26 -2.93 -16.02
C ASP A 176 -4.81 -2.45 -16.02
N GLU A 177 -3.89 -3.39 -15.85
CA GLU A 177 -2.45 -3.11 -15.70
C GLU A 177 -1.71 -3.09 -17.05
N SER A 178 -2.41 -2.77 -18.14
CA SER A 178 -1.83 -2.78 -19.49
C SER A 178 -0.70 -1.76 -19.73
N THR A 179 -0.49 -0.82 -18.81
CA THR A 179 0.57 0.21 -18.89
C THR A 179 1.51 0.28 -17.69
N ASP A 180 1.15 -0.31 -16.56
CA ASP A 180 1.84 -0.17 -15.27
C ASP A 180 2.42 -1.50 -14.79
N GLU A 181 3.34 -1.45 -13.83
CA GLU A 181 3.81 -2.67 -13.17
C GLU A 181 2.65 -3.35 -12.41
N ASN A 182 2.52 -4.67 -12.58
CA ASN A 182 1.49 -5.47 -11.93
C ASN A 182 1.59 -5.37 -10.40
N VAL A 183 0.48 -5.04 -9.73
CA VAL A 183 0.47 -4.78 -8.28
C VAL A 183 0.68 -6.03 -7.43
N LEU A 184 0.53 -7.23 -8.01
CA LEU A 184 0.83 -8.51 -7.36
C LEU A 184 2.32 -8.88 -7.46
N ASP A 185 3.06 -8.27 -8.38
CA ASP A 185 4.48 -8.57 -8.63
C ASP A 185 5.42 -7.48 -8.09
N GLY A 186 5.09 -6.21 -8.34
CA GLY A 186 5.95 -5.07 -8.06
C GLY A 186 6.36 -4.89 -6.60
N PRO A 187 5.44 -5.01 -5.61
CA PRO A 187 5.82 -4.92 -4.20
C PRO A 187 6.87 -5.96 -3.80
N LEU A 188 6.72 -7.22 -4.23
CA LEU A 188 7.68 -8.27 -3.88
C LEU A 188 9.03 -8.07 -4.57
N ARG A 189 9.02 -7.64 -5.85
CA ARG A 189 10.25 -7.25 -6.57
C ARG A 189 11.01 -6.20 -5.76
N GLN A 190 10.33 -5.14 -5.36
CA GLN A 190 10.93 -4.02 -4.63
C GLN A 190 11.53 -4.45 -3.29
N TRP A 191 10.84 -5.35 -2.56
CA TRP A 191 11.36 -5.93 -1.33
C TRP A 191 12.67 -6.71 -1.53
N ARG A 192 12.72 -7.57 -2.56
CA ARG A 192 13.89 -8.38 -2.88
C ARG A 192 15.08 -7.51 -3.30
N GLN A 193 14.85 -6.53 -4.17
CA GLN A 193 15.90 -5.63 -4.63
C GLN A 193 16.46 -4.78 -3.50
N ALA A 194 15.62 -4.24 -2.62
CA ALA A 194 16.08 -3.49 -1.46
C ALA A 194 16.89 -4.36 -0.49
N ALA A 195 16.45 -5.60 -0.23
CA ALA A 195 17.20 -6.53 0.61
C ALA A 195 18.58 -6.87 0.02
N GLU A 196 18.65 -7.14 -1.30
CA GLU A 196 19.91 -7.42 -2.00
C GLU A 196 20.87 -6.21 -1.99
N ALA A 197 20.32 -5.01 -2.15
CA ALA A 197 21.09 -3.77 -2.17
C ALA A 197 21.43 -3.22 -0.76
N GLY A 198 20.91 -3.82 0.31
CA GLY A 198 21.09 -3.32 1.67
C GLY A 198 20.40 -1.97 1.91
N LEU A 199 19.22 -1.76 1.32
CA LEU A 199 18.42 -0.54 1.40
C LEU A 199 17.17 -0.76 2.26
N GLY A 200 16.72 0.30 2.92
CA GLY A 200 15.40 0.39 3.53
C GLY A 200 14.31 0.66 2.49
N LEU A 201 13.05 0.66 2.94
CA LEU A 201 11.89 0.89 2.10
C LEU A 201 10.94 1.92 2.71
N PHE A 202 10.35 2.75 1.84
CA PHE A 202 9.21 3.59 2.16
C PHE A 202 8.05 3.29 1.21
N GLY A 203 6.95 2.81 1.76
CA GLY A 203 5.68 2.60 1.07
C GLY A 203 4.65 3.65 1.47
N ALA A 204 3.96 4.22 0.49
CA ALA A 204 2.91 5.21 0.72
C ALA A 204 1.72 5.01 -0.23
N ASN A 205 0.50 5.02 0.33
CA ASN A 205 -0.76 4.99 -0.41
C ASN A 205 -1.41 6.39 -0.35
N LEU A 206 -1.60 7.00 -1.52
CA LEU A 206 -1.90 8.42 -1.68
C LEU A 206 -3.06 8.65 -2.65
N GLN A 207 -3.76 9.76 -2.46
CA GLN A 207 -4.72 10.32 -3.39
C GLN A 207 -4.17 11.60 -4.02
N ILE A 208 -4.27 11.71 -5.34
CA ILE A 208 -3.76 12.82 -6.15
C ILE A 208 -4.94 13.51 -6.84
N TYR A 209 -4.99 14.84 -6.74
CA TYR A 209 -6.08 15.69 -7.26
C TYR A 209 -5.65 16.51 -8.48
#